data_AF-A0A1J1JES8-F1
#
_entry.id   AF-A0A1J1JES8-F1
#
_cell.length_a   1.000
_cell.length_b   1.000
_cell.length_c   1.000
_cell.angle_alpha   90.00
_cell.angle_beta   90.00
_cell.angle_gamma   90.00
#
_symmetry.space_group_name_H-M   'P 1'
#
loop_
_entity.id
_entity.type
_entity.pdbx_description
1 polymer ?
#
loop_
_entity_poly.entity_id
_entity_poly.type
_entity_poly.pdbx_seq_one_letter_code
_entity_poly.pdbx_strand_id
1 'polypeptide(L)'
;MGETISGWQLQGWIEQAHAECAAFGVSPNEIHWFLQELGGLDRLTLRLQAFKQQPAIPLLVPWSELTQLWQRRLTERIPLQYLAGRTYWRHFTLKVSPQVLIPRPETELIIDLAVSAIENIDNSGIWVDLGTGSGAIALGLADSFPTAEIHGVDTSLEALAIAESNAETTGLSSRIQFHHGSWWEPLQFLKGQLTGMVSNPPYIPSDIIPTLQPEVAQHEPTLALDGGDDGFDCIRYLVETAPHYLRPGGVWIVEMMAGQGEGVARLLEAQGSYSGIKIIPDLAGFDRFVIAYKKNSDPSVETVATQTKPACAGFKPLINSPRRRTSLV
;
A
#
# COMPACT_ATOMS: atom_id res chain seq x y z
N MET A 1 -26.64 -1.44 25.44
CA MET A 1 -25.52 -0.64 26.01
C MET A 1 -24.29 -1.52 25.91
N GLY A 2 -23.19 -0.99 25.37
CA GLY A 2 -21.93 -1.75 25.31
C GLY A 2 -21.41 -2.05 26.72
N GLU A 3 -20.61 -3.11 26.84
CA GLU A 3 -19.93 -3.44 28.09
C GLU A 3 -18.97 -2.31 28.48
N THR A 4 -18.84 -2.05 29.78
CA THR A 4 -17.92 -1.04 30.31
C THR A 4 -16.94 -1.65 31.29
N ILE A 5 -15.71 -1.16 31.30
CA ILE A 5 -14.68 -1.52 32.29
C ILE A 5 -14.21 -0.28 33.05
N SER A 6 -13.66 -0.46 34.24
CA SER A 6 -13.02 0.65 34.97
C SER A 6 -11.62 0.96 34.41
N GLY A 7 -11.18 2.20 34.60
CA GLY A 7 -9.81 2.61 34.26
C GLY A 7 -8.73 1.81 34.96
N TRP A 8 -8.99 1.34 36.17
CA TRP A 8 -8.09 0.48 36.93
C TRP A 8 -7.95 -0.91 36.29
N GLN A 9 -9.07 -1.51 35.85
CA GLN A 9 -9.05 -2.79 35.12
C GLN A 9 -8.28 -2.66 33.81
N LEU A 10 -8.52 -1.60 33.03
CA LEU A 10 -7.79 -1.36 31.79
C LEU A 10 -6.28 -1.16 32.03
N GLN A 11 -5.92 -0.40 33.07
CA GLN A 11 -4.51 -0.18 33.41
C GLN A 11 -3.79 -1.49 33.77
N GLY A 12 -4.41 -2.34 34.61
CA GLY A 12 -3.84 -3.63 34.96
C GLY A 12 -3.67 -4.54 33.74
N TRP A 13 -4.63 -4.52 32.82
CA TRP A 13 -4.51 -5.26 31.56
C TRP A 13 -3.38 -4.74 30.66
N ILE A 14 -3.22 -3.42 30.52
CA ILE A 14 -2.13 -2.83 29.73
C ILE A 14 -0.77 -3.24 30.29
N GLU A 15 -0.60 -3.22 31.62
CA GLU A 15 0.63 -3.65 32.28
C GLU A 15 0.94 -5.13 32.02
N GLN A 16 -0.08 -5.99 32.08
CA GLN A 16 0.05 -7.40 31.73
C GLN A 16 0.40 -7.59 30.25
N ALA A 17 -0.32 -6.93 29.34
CA ALA A 17 -0.10 -7.03 27.90
C ALA A 17 1.32 -6.59 27.52
N HIS A 18 1.85 -5.55 28.16
CA HIS A 18 3.24 -5.12 27.98
C HIS A 18 4.24 -6.21 28.38
N ALA A 19 4.00 -6.92 29.48
CA ALA A 19 4.86 -8.02 29.92
C ALA A 19 4.79 -9.22 28.97
N GLU A 20 3.60 -9.52 28.44
CA GLU A 20 3.38 -10.62 27.49
C GLU A 20 4.04 -10.38 26.14
N CYS A 21 4.04 -9.14 25.63
CA CYS A 21 4.68 -8.76 24.36
C CYS A 21 6.14 -9.27 24.26
N ALA A 22 6.93 -9.13 25.33
CA ALA A 22 8.31 -9.57 25.35
C ALA A 22 8.44 -11.10 25.24
N ALA A 23 7.54 -11.86 25.86
CA ALA A 23 7.55 -13.31 25.82
C ALA A 23 7.22 -13.87 24.43
N PHE A 24 6.34 -13.18 23.70
CA PHE A 24 5.90 -13.59 22.37
C PHE A 24 6.65 -12.90 21.22
N GLY A 25 7.60 -12.00 21.49
CA GLY A 25 8.32 -11.25 20.45
C GLY A 25 7.39 -10.37 19.60
N VAL A 26 6.41 -9.73 20.25
CA VAL A 26 5.47 -8.77 19.66
C VAL A 26 5.82 -7.38 20.16
N SER A 27 5.71 -6.36 19.30
CA SER A 27 6.08 -5.00 19.69
C SER A 27 5.07 -4.43 20.69
N PRO A 28 5.48 -3.93 21.87
CA PRO A 28 4.53 -3.33 22.82
C PRO A 28 3.85 -2.06 22.29
N ASN A 29 4.38 -1.45 21.22
CA ASN A 29 3.75 -0.30 20.56
C ASN A 29 2.40 -0.66 19.91
N GLU A 30 2.15 -1.94 19.66
CA GLU A 30 0.92 -2.47 19.09
C GLU A 30 -0.29 -2.34 20.03
N ILE A 31 -0.06 -2.31 21.35
CA ILE A 31 -1.13 -2.26 22.37
C ILE A 31 -2.01 -1.03 22.19
N HIS A 32 -1.40 0.13 21.92
CA HIS A 32 -2.16 1.35 21.69
C HIS A 32 -3.06 1.21 20.47
N TRP A 33 -2.51 0.75 19.35
CA TRP A 33 -3.30 0.56 18.13
C TRP A 33 -4.43 -0.45 18.34
N PHE A 34 -4.15 -1.56 19.02
CA PHE A 34 -5.15 -2.58 19.37
C PHE A 34 -6.31 -1.99 20.20
N LEU A 35 -6.00 -1.22 21.24
CA LEU A 35 -7.02 -0.57 22.08
C LEU A 35 -7.78 0.55 21.36
N GLN A 36 -7.17 1.20 20.37
CA GLN A 36 -7.88 2.16 19.53
C GLN A 36 -8.89 1.45 18.63
N GLU A 37 -8.45 0.43 17.90
CA GLU A 37 -9.27 -0.20 16.87
C GLU A 37 -10.36 -1.12 17.41
N LEU A 38 -10.04 -1.87 18.47
CA LEU A 38 -10.91 -2.91 19.03
C LEU A 38 -11.46 -2.51 20.41
N GLY A 39 -10.75 -1.65 21.15
CA GLY A 39 -11.18 -1.16 22.45
C GLY A 39 -12.04 0.10 22.40
N GLY A 40 -11.96 0.89 21.31
CA GLY A 40 -12.71 2.15 21.17
C GLY A 40 -12.12 3.34 21.91
N LEU A 41 -10.88 3.24 22.38
CA LEU A 41 -10.22 4.34 23.07
C LEU A 41 -9.59 5.29 22.07
N ASP A 42 -9.79 6.59 22.25
CA ASP A 42 -9.12 7.56 21.39
C ASP A 42 -7.61 7.70 21.75
N ARG A 43 -6.84 8.18 20.77
CA ARG A 43 -5.39 8.33 20.88
C ARG A 43 -4.94 9.23 22.03
N LEU A 44 -5.67 10.32 22.29
CA LEU A 44 -5.29 11.28 23.34
C LEU A 44 -5.54 10.66 24.72
N THR A 45 -6.67 9.97 24.90
CA THR A 45 -6.99 9.25 26.13
C THR A 45 -5.93 8.23 26.48
N LEU A 46 -5.48 7.42 25.51
CA LEU A 46 -4.41 6.44 25.72
C LEU A 46 -3.07 7.11 26.05
N ARG A 47 -2.67 8.12 25.27
CA ARG A 47 -1.38 8.80 25.43
C ARG A 47 -1.25 9.56 26.75
N LEU A 48 -2.31 10.25 27.17
CA LEU A 48 -2.35 10.99 28.43
C LEU A 48 -2.71 10.09 29.62
N GLN A 49 -3.04 8.82 29.37
CA GLN A 49 -3.55 7.88 30.36
C GLN A 49 -4.77 8.43 31.13
N ALA A 50 -5.59 9.26 30.45
CA ALA A 50 -6.76 9.91 31.03
C ALA A 50 -7.89 8.91 31.37
N PHE A 51 -7.76 7.67 30.92
CA PHE A 51 -8.67 6.57 31.24
C PHE A 51 -8.52 6.08 32.69
N LYS A 52 -7.35 6.26 33.34
CA LYS A 52 -7.02 5.66 34.64
C LYS A 52 -8.02 5.97 35.76
N GLN A 53 -8.62 7.15 35.73
CA GLN A 53 -9.56 7.62 36.75
C GLN A 53 -11.03 7.46 36.31
N GLN A 54 -11.29 6.93 35.11
CA GLN A 54 -12.65 6.78 34.61
C GLN A 54 -13.33 5.58 35.30
N PRO A 55 -14.51 5.77 35.91
CA PRO A 55 -15.22 4.69 36.58
C PRO A 55 -15.82 3.68 35.59
N ALA A 56 -16.09 4.11 34.35
CA ALA A 56 -16.63 3.28 33.28
C ALA A 56 -16.13 3.78 31.92
N ILE A 57 -15.51 2.89 31.17
CA ILE A 57 -15.00 3.09 29.82
C ILE A 57 -15.82 2.18 28.90
N PRO A 58 -16.58 2.72 27.95
CA PRO A 58 -17.31 1.90 26.99
C PRO A 58 -16.34 1.21 26.03
N LEU A 59 -16.59 -0.07 25.73
CA LEU A 59 -15.82 -0.84 24.77
C LEU A 59 -16.60 -1.04 23.46
N LEU A 60 -15.88 -1.17 22.34
CA LEU A 60 -16.49 -1.53 21.05
C LEU A 60 -16.94 -2.99 21.00
N VAL A 61 -16.19 -3.87 21.65
CA VAL A 61 -16.47 -5.30 21.78
C VAL A 61 -16.49 -5.69 23.27
N PRO A 62 -17.17 -6.80 23.64
CA PRO A 62 -17.12 -7.32 25.01
C PRO A 62 -15.69 -7.49 25.54
N TRP A 63 -15.49 -7.30 26.84
CA TRP A 63 -14.16 -7.37 27.46
C TRP A 63 -13.51 -8.75 27.26
N SER A 64 -14.30 -9.81 27.38
CA SER A 64 -13.86 -11.18 27.12
C SER A 64 -13.38 -11.36 25.67
N GLU A 65 -14.09 -10.79 24.69
CA GLU A 65 -13.70 -10.83 23.29
C GLU A 65 -12.42 -10.01 23.04
N LEU A 66 -12.31 -8.80 23.60
CA LEU A 66 -11.12 -7.96 23.48
C LEU A 66 -9.88 -8.70 24.01
N THR A 67 -9.95 -9.26 25.21
CA THR A 67 -8.83 -10.02 25.78
C THR A 67 -8.49 -11.27 24.96
N GLN A 68 -9.50 -11.97 24.41
CA GLN A 68 -9.29 -13.10 23.52
C GLN A 68 -8.59 -12.70 22.22
N LEU A 69 -8.99 -11.60 21.57
CA LEU A 69 -8.36 -11.11 20.35
C LEU A 69 -6.88 -10.77 20.57
N TRP A 70 -6.53 -10.18 21.72
CA TRP A 70 -5.14 -9.94 22.09
C TRP A 70 -4.35 -11.25 22.27
N GLN A 71 -4.93 -12.25 22.94
CA GLN A 71 -4.27 -13.55 23.09
C GLN A 71 -4.07 -14.25 21.73
N ARG A 72 -4.99 -14.10 20.79
CA ARG A 72 -4.82 -14.58 19.41
C ARG A 72 -3.71 -13.82 18.68
N ARG A 73 -3.62 -12.49 18.83
CA ARG A 73 -2.51 -11.69 18.30
C ARG A 73 -1.15 -12.22 18.77
N LEU A 74 -1.03 -12.56 20.06
CA LEU A 74 0.22 -13.06 20.65
C LEU A 74 0.55 -14.49 20.23
N THR A 75 -0.42 -15.41 20.33
CA THR A 75 -0.18 -16.86 20.20
C THR A 75 -0.29 -17.35 18.75
N GLU A 76 -1.25 -16.86 17.99
CA GLU A 76 -1.47 -17.23 16.58
C GLU A 76 -0.70 -16.31 15.61
N ARG A 77 -0.12 -15.21 16.12
CA ARG A 77 0.61 -14.20 15.32
C ARG A 77 -0.24 -13.55 14.22
N ILE A 78 -1.57 -13.50 14.39
CA ILE A 78 -2.46 -12.85 13.42
C ILE A 78 -2.16 -11.35 13.37
N PRO A 79 -1.97 -10.75 12.18
CA PRO A 79 -1.85 -9.30 12.03
C PRO A 79 -2.98 -8.56 12.70
N LEU A 80 -2.65 -7.50 13.43
CA LEU A 80 -3.62 -6.66 14.12
C LEU A 80 -4.69 -6.09 13.18
N GLN A 81 -4.31 -5.76 11.94
CA GLN A 81 -5.19 -5.26 10.89
C GLN A 81 -6.25 -6.27 10.48
N TYR A 82 -5.92 -7.57 10.46
CA TYR A 82 -6.90 -8.61 10.19
C TYR A 82 -7.83 -8.86 11.37
N LEU A 83 -7.34 -8.73 12.62
CA LEU A 83 -8.20 -8.77 13.80
C LEU A 83 -9.18 -7.59 13.83
N ALA A 84 -8.73 -6.39 13.44
CA ALA A 84 -9.57 -5.21 13.32
C ALA A 84 -10.44 -5.19 12.06
N GLY A 85 -10.11 -6.00 11.04
CA GLY A 85 -10.75 -6.01 9.73
C GLY A 85 -10.46 -4.76 8.88
N ARG A 86 -9.50 -3.92 9.28
CA ARG A 86 -9.16 -2.67 8.60
C ARG A 86 -7.71 -2.23 8.83
N THR A 87 -7.23 -1.38 7.94
CA THR A 87 -5.97 -0.65 8.07
C THR A 87 -6.12 0.80 7.60
N TYR A 88 -5.15 1.63 7.94
CA TYR A 88 -5.02 2.99 7.43
C TYR A 88 -3.99 3.02 6.32
N TRP A 89 -4.32 3.69 5.22
CA TRP A 89 -3.41 3.89 4.10
C TRP A 89 -3.71 5.22 3.42
N ARG A 90 -2.71 6.10 3.35
CA ARG A 90 -2.86 7.53 3.06
C ARG A 90 -3.93 8.13 3.98
N HIS A 91 -4.98 8.71 3.42
CA HIS A 91 -6.11 9.26 4.18
C HIS A 91 -7.31 8.28 4.24
N PHE A 92 -7.17 7.08 3.67
CA PHE A 92 -8.24 6.07 3.64
C PHE A 92 -8.21 5.18 4.87
N THR A 93 -9.39 4.70 5.25
CA THR A 93 -9.55 3.53 6.11
C THR A 93 -10.04 2.39 5.21
N LEU A 94 -9.20 1.38 5.01
CA LEU A 94 -9.46 0.29 4.09
C LEU A 94 -9.80 -0.97 4.85
N LYS A 95 -10.87 -1.65 4.45
CA LYS A 95 -11.15 -3.02 4.84
C LYS A 95 -10.03 -3.93 4.35
N VAL A 96 -9.57 -4.82 5.23
CA VAL A 96 -8.58 -5.86 4.91
C VAL A 96 -8.96 -7.16 5.59
N SER A 97 -8.47 -8.26 5.04
CA SER A 97 -8.64 -9.61 5.57
C SER A 97 -7.52 -10.50 5.04
N PRO A 98 -7.40 -11.76 5.49
CA PRO A 98 -6.40 -12.70 4.98
C PRO A 98 -6.49 -13.01 3.47
N GLN A 99 -7.43 -12.41 2.73
CA GLN A 99 -7.56 -12.54 1.29
C GLN A 99 -6.76 -11.48 0.52
N VAL A 100 -6.21 -10.46 1.19
CA VAL A 100 -5.43 -9.37 0.57
C VAL A 100 -4.18 -9.06 1.37
N LEU A 101 -3.09 -8.69 0.68
CA LEU A 101 -1.93 -8.07 1.31
C LEU A 101 -2.39 -6.83 2.09
N ILE A 102 -1.91 -6.65 3.33
CA ILE A 102 -2.19 -5.42 4.09
C ILE A 102 -1.37 -4.29 3.46
N PRO A 103 -2.00 -3.23 2.92
CA PRO A 103 -1.29 -2.10 2.31
C PRO A 103 -0.19 -1.55 3.22
N ARG A 104 1.01 -1.42 2.66
CA ARG A 104 2.19 -0.95 3.39
C ARG A 104 2.29 0.58 3.34
N PRO A 105 2.70 1.25 4.44
CA PRO A 105 2.95 2.69 4.43
C PRO A 105 3.96 3.13 3.37
N GLU A 106 4.95 2.31 3.09
CA GLU A 106 5.98 2.57 2.08
C GLU A 106 5.35 2.70 0.68
N THR A 107 4.35 1.87 0.36
CA THR A 107 3.62 1.89 -0.91
C THR A 107 2.87 3.20 -1.14
N GLU A 108 2.58 3.99 -0.10
CA GLU A 108 1.90 5.29 -0.26
C GLU A 108 2.65 6.23 -1.20
N LEU A 109 3.99 6.15 -1.23
CA LEU A 109 4.84 6.99 -2.08
C LEU A 109 4.60 6.75 -3.58
N ILE A 110 4.14 5.56 -3.98
CA ILE A 110 3.93 5.23 -5.39
C ILE A 110 2.90 6.14 -6.07
N ILE A 111 1.93 6.65 -5.31
CA ILE A 111 0.92 7.59 -5.79
C ILE A 111 1.54 8.96 -6.03
N ASP A 112 2.41 9.42 -5.14
CA ASP A 112 3.09 10.70 -5.32
C ASP A 112 4.05 10.64 -6.52
N LEU A 113 4.67 9.47 -6.76
CA LEU A 113 5.46 9.21 -7.97
C LEU A 113 4.60 9.25 -9.24
N ALA A 114 3.42 8.66 -9.22
CA ALA A 114 2.48 8.71 -10.34
C ALA A 114 2.07 10.16 -10.67
N VAL A 115 1.77 10.97 -9.64
CA VAL A 115 1.42 12.38 -9.80
C VAL A 115 2.58 13.16 -10.41
N SER A 116 3.79 13.03 -9.87
CA SER A 116 4.97 13.73 -10.40
C SER A 116 5.39 13.28 -11.80
N ALA A 117 5.10 12.03 -12.18
CA ALA A 117 5.45 11.51 -13.49
C ALA A 117 4.71 12.19 -14.64
N ILE A 118 3.54 12.80 -14.38
CA ILE A 118 2.68 13.40 -15.39
C ILE A 118 2.44 14.90 -15.20
N GLU A 119 3.25 15.59 -14.40
CA GLU A 119 3.10 17.04 -14.11
C GLU A 119 3.03 17.95 -15.36
N ASN A 120 3.41 17.45 -16.54
CA ASN A 120 3.33 18.17 -17.83
C ASN A 120 2.49 17.45 -18.90
N ILE A 121 1.73 16.42 -18.53
CA ILE A 121 0.90 15.62 -19.43
C ILE A 121 -0.57 15.71 -18.98
N ASP A 122 -1.49 15.55 -19.93
CA ASP A 122 -2.93 15.44 -19.66
C ASP A 122 -3.23 14.37 -18.60
N ASN A 123 -3.81 14.81 -17.49
CA ASN A 123 -4.15 14.01 -16.31
C ASN A 123 -5.50 13.27 -16.45
N SER A 124 -6.19 13.42 -17.58
CA SER A 124 -7.46 12.73 -17.88
C SER A 124 -7.32 11.36 -18.55
N GLY A 125 -6.09 10.83 -18.59
CA GLY A 125 -5.78 9.55 -19.23
C GLY A 125 -6.25 8.30 -18.48
N ILE A 126 -5.99 7.14 -19.06
CA ILE A 126 -6.32 5.84 -18.48
C ILE A 126 -5.15 5.31 -17.66
N TRP A 127 -5.42 4.92 -16.41
CA TRP A 127 -4.44 4.32 -15.51
C TRP A 127 -4.86 2.92 -15.07
N VAL A 128 -3.86 2.07 -14.82
CA VAL A 128 -4.10 0.72 -14.30
C VAL A 128 -3.28 0.43 -13.04
N ASP A 129 -3.91 -0.24 -12.09
CA ASP A 129 -3.33 -0.90 -10.94
C ASP A 129 -3.38 -2.43 -11.15
N LEU A 130 -2.22 -3.06 -11.34
CA LEU A 130 -2.11 -4.49 -11.59
C LEU A 130 -1.71 -5.25 -10.32
N GLY A 131 -2.54 -6.21 -9.90
CA GLY A 131 -2.44 -6.84 -8.58
C GLY A 131 -3.06 -5.95 -7.51
N THR A 132 -4.29 -5.47 -7.75
CA THR A 132 -4.89 -4.37 -6.97
C THR A 132 -5.12 -4.72 -5.49
N GLY A 133 -5.25 -6.00 -5.15
CA GLY A 133 -5.42 -6.47 -3.78
C GLY A 133 -6.62 -5.82 -3.10
N SER A 134 -6.38 -5.04 -2.05
CA SER A 134 -7.43 -4.29 -1.35
C SER A 134 -7.94 -3.04 -2.11
N GLY A 135 -7.43 -2.77 -3.31
CA GLY A 135 -7.72 -1.59 -4.11
C GLY A 135 -6.92 -0.34 -3.71
N ALA A 136 -5.93 -0.45 -2.81
CA ALA A 136 -5.26 0.72 -2.24
C ALA A 136 -4.65 1.65 -3.30
N ILE A 137 -3.90 1.09 -4.25
CA ILE A 137 -3.27 1.87 -5.32
C ILE A 137 -4.33 2.43 -6.27
N ALA A 138 -5.29 1.62 -6.73
CA ALA A 138 -6.41 2.10 -7.56
C ALA A 138 -7.17 3.27 -6.92
N LEU A 139 -7.44 3.22 -5.61
CA LEU A 139 -8.09 4.30 -4.85
C LEU A 139 -7.20 5.54 -4.76
N GLY A 140 -5.90 5.36 -4.50
CA GLY A 140 -4.94 6.46 -4.48
C GLY A 140 -4.82 7.18 -5.83
N LEU A 141 -4.87 6.42 -6.93
CA LEU A 141 -4.88 6.95 -8.29
C LEU A 141 -6.19 7.70 -8.58
N ALA A 142 -7.34 7.13 -8.24
CA ALA A 142 -8.65 7.74 -8.46
C ALA A 142 -8.80 9.07 -7.69
N ASP A 143 -8.30 9.14 -6.47
CA ASP A 143 -8.29 10.35 -5.64
C ASP A 143 -7.33 11.43 -6.19
N SER A 144 -6.14 11.01 -6.64
CA SER A 144 -5.12 11.93 -7.15
C SER A 144 -5.38 12.42 -8.57
N PHE A 145 -6.16 11.66 -9.35
CA PHE A 145 -6.52 11.99 -10.74
C PHE A 145 -8.04 12.06 -10.94
N PRO A 146 -8.69 13.18 -10.54
CA PRO A 146 -10.15 13.33 -10.57
C PRO A 146 -10.77 13.32 -11.97
N THR A 147 -10.00 13.23 -13.05
CA THR A 147 -10.48 13.16 -14.43
C THR A 147 -10.04 11.88 -15.15
N ALA A 148 -9.20 11.04 -14.52
CA ALA A 148 -8.72 9.80 -15.10
C ALA A 148 -9.75 8.67 -14.99
N GLU A 149 -9.64 7.71 -15.92
CA GLU A 149 -10.27 6.40 -15.83
C GLU A 149 -9.28 5.43 -15.16
N ILE A 150 -9.72 4.77 -14.08
CA ILE A 150 -8.87 3.86 -13.32
C ILE A 150 -9.35 2.43 -13.51
N HIS A 151 -8.42 1.52 -13.80
CA HIS A 151 -8.67 0.08 -13.86
C HIS A 151 -7.87 -0.62 -12.76
N GLY A 152 -8.51 -1.52 -12.01
CA GLY A 152 -7.84 -2.44 -11.09
C GLY A 152 -7.95 -3.86 -11.60
N VAL A 153 -6.87 -4.63 -11.59
CA VAL A 153 -6.90 -6.06 -11.97
C VAL A 153 -6.38 -6.91 -10.83
N ASP A 154 -7.08 -8.01 -10.55
CA ASP A 154 -6.59 -9.05 -9.65
C ASP A 154 -7.04 -10.44 -10.12
N THR A 155 -6.24 -11.45 -9.79
CA THR A 155 -6.56 -12.86 -10.01
C THR A 155 -7.47 -13.44 -8.93
N SER A 156 -7.59 -12.77 -7.78
CA SER A 156 -8.41 -13.21 -6.64
C SER A 156 -9.76 -12.50 -6.65
N LEU A 157 -10.85 -13.27 -6.80
CA LEU A 157 -12.22 -12.74 -6.68
C LEU A 157 -12.47 -12.16 -5.27
N GLU A 158 -11.91 -12.79 -4.25
CA GLU A 158 -12.02 -12.34 -2.88
C GLU A 158 -11.29 -11.01 -2.63
N ALA A 159 -10.14 -10.80 -3.28
CA ALA A 159 -9.44 -9.52 -3.25
C ALA A 159 -10.29 -8.42 -3.93
N LEU A 160 -10.84 -8.71 -5.12
CA LEU A 160 -11.70 -7.77 -5.83
C LEU A 160 -12.95 -7.39 -5.03
N ALA A 161 -13.59 -8.34 -4.34
CA ALA A 161 -14.72 -8.03 -3.47
C ALA A 161 -14.35 -7.06 -2.33
N ILE A 162 -13.11 -7.13 -1.83
CA ILE A 162 -12.59 -6.18 -0.84
C ILE A 162 -12.28 -4.82 -1.50
N ALA A 163 -11.66 -4.82 -2.67
CA ALA A 163 -11.36 -3.60 -3.42
C ALA A 163 -12.63 -2.82 -3.79
N GLU A 164 -13.67 -3.52 -4.26
CA GLU A 164 -14.99 -2.96 -4.56
C GLU A 164 -15.63 -2.37 -3.30
N SER A 165 -15.66 -3.13 -2.19
CA SER A 165 -16.21 -2.66 -0.91
C SER A 165 -15.46 -1.41 -0.40
N ASN A 166 -14.14 -1.35 -0.59
CA ASN A 166 -13.34 -0.17 -0.25
C ASN A 166 -13.68 1.01 -1.16
N ALA A 167 -13.83 0.80 -2.47
CA ALA A 167 -14.21 1.85 -3.41
C ALA A 167 -15.62 2.41 -3.15
N GLU A 168 -16.56 1.57 -2.72
CA GLU A 168 -17.87 2.01 -2.25
C GLU A 168 -17.76 2.88 -1.00
N THR A 169 -17.00 2.41 0.00
CA THR A 169 -16.85 3.10 1.30
C THR A 169 -16.16 4.46 1.16
N THR A 170 -15.23 4.59 0.23
CA THR A 170 -14.55 5.87 -0.06
C THR A 170 -15.32 6.76 -1.04
N GLY A 171 -16.39 6.27 -1.66
CA GLY A 171 -17.17 7.02 -2.66
C GLY A 171 -16.49 7.13 -4.04
N LEU A 172 -15.49 6.28 -4.30
CA LEU A 172 -14.71 6.27 -5.55
C LEU A 172 -15.15 5.17 -6.53
N SER A 173 -16.18 4.38 -6.22
CA SER A 173 -16.64 3.26 -7.04
C SER A 173 -16.99 3.64 -8.49
N SER A 174 -17.52 4.85 -8.73
CA SER A 174 -17.82 5.32 -10.10
C SER A 174 -16.58 5.64 -10.94
N ARG A 175 -15.39 5.66 -10.32
CA ARG A 175 -14.12 6.05 -10.94
C ARG A 175 -13.21 4.88 -11.26
N ILE A 176 -13.53 3.70 -10.74
CA ILE A 176 -12.67 2.53 -10.80
C ILE A 176 -13.46 1.37 -11.42
N GLN A 177 -12.88 0.74 -12.43
CA GLN A 177 -13.37 -0.51 -12.99
C GLN A 177 -12.46 -1.65 -12.55
N PHE A 178 -13.00 -2.58 -11.78
CA PHE A 178 -12.27 -3.77 -11.35
C PHE A 178 -12.48 -4.93 -12.33
N HIS A 179 -11.40 -5.67 -12.60
CA HIS A 179 -11.38 -6.75 -13.57
C HIS A 179 -10.77 -8.00 -12.94
N HIS A 180 -11.49 -9.11 -13.06
CA HIS A 180 -10.97 -10.42 -12.69
C HIS A 180 -10.17 -11.04 -13.84
N GLY A 181 -8.91 -11.39 -13.59
CA GLY A 181 -8.06 -12.06 -14.55
C GLY A 181 -6.58 -11.88 -14.26
N SER A 182 -5.73 -12.47 -15.09
CA SER A 182 -4.28 -12.34 -14.92
C SER A 182 -3.74 -11.13 -15.66
N TRP A 183 -3.19 -10.17 -14.90
CA TRP A 183 -2.46 -9.02 -15.43
C TRP A 183 -3.22 -8.24 -16.52
N TRP A 184 -2.86 -8.46 -17.78
CA TRP A 184 -3.39 -7.73 -18.93
C TRP A 184 -4.53 -8.44 -19.65
N GLU A 185 -4.81 -9.69 -19.29
CA GLU A 185 -5.82 -10.53 -19.93
C GLU A 185 -7.18 -9.83 -20.05
N PRO A 186 -7.76 -9.24 -18.98
CA PRO A 186 -9.06 -8.58 -19.11
C PRO A 186 -8.97 -7.20 -19.80
N LEU A 187 -7.76 -6.66 -20.02
CA LEU A 187 -7.54 -5.30 -20.50
C LEU A 187 -7.10 -5.22 -21.97
N GLN A 188 -7.28 -6.28 -22.76
CA GLN A 188 -6.85 -6.31 -24.17
C GLN A 188 -7.39 -5.15 -25.02
N PHE A 189 -8.58 -4.63 -24.68
CA PHE A 189 -9.20 -3.50 -25.34
C PHE A 189 -8.49 -2.16 -25.10
N LEU A 190 -7.57 -2.08 -24.13
CA LEU A 190 -6.79 -0.89 -23.76
C LEU A 190 -5.38 -0.85 -24.37
N LYS A 191 -5.05 -1.76 -25.29
CA LYS A 191 -3.73 -1.77 -25.96
C LYS A 191 -3.40 -0.40 -26.56
N GLY A 192 -2.20 0.10 -26.30
CA GLY A 192 -1.67 1.38 -26.76
C GLY A 192 -2.30 2.65 -26.18
N GLN A 193 -3.22 2.55 -25.20
CA GLN A 193 -4.01 3.69 -24.71
C GLN A 193 -3.60 4.18 -23.31
N LEU A 194 -2.92 3.34 -22.52
CA LEU A 194 -2.68 3.64 -21.11
C LEU A 194 -1.69 4.79 -20.94
N THR A 195 -2.09 5.73 -20.09
CA THR A 195 -1.23 6.83 -19.64
C THR A 195 -0.23 6.37 -18.61
N GLY A 196 -0.64 5.46 -17.72
CA GLY A 196 0.25 4.89 -16.74
C GLY A 196 -0.17 3.51 -16.27
N MET A 197 0.81 2.70 -15.89
CA MET A 197 0.59 1.49 -15.12
C MET A 197 1.36 1.57 -13.81
N VAL A 198 0.71 1.13 -12.74
CA VAL A 198 1.26 1.02 -11.40
C VAL A 198 1.05 -0.41 -10.92
N SER A 199 2.02 -0.98 -10.22
CA SER A 199 1.87 -2.28 -9.59
C SER A 199 2.75 -2.40 -8.36
N ASN A 200 2.22 -3.05 -7.32
CA ASN A 200 3.00 -3.66 -6.26
C ASN A 200 2.92 -5.18 -6.44
N PRO A 201 3.68 -5.76 -7.39
CA PRO A 201 3.58 -7.17 -7.71
C PRO A 201 4.27 -8.02 -6.62
N PRO A 202 3.99 -9.32 -6.58
CA PRO A 202 4.80 -10.26 -5.81
C PRO A 202 6.27 -10.19 -6.26
N TYR A 203 7.18 -10.02 -5.29
CA TYR A 203 8.61 -9.81 -5.56
C TYR A 203 9.55 -10.56 -4.61
N ILE A 204 9.01 -11.35 -3.68
CA ILE A 204 9.80 -12.05 -2.67
C ILE A 204 10.24 -13.40 -3.25
N PRO A 205 11.57 -13.71 -3.24
CA PRO A 205 12.04 -15.04 -3.59
C PRO A 205 11.35 -16.14 -2.77
N SER A 206 10.91 -17.22 -3.42
CA SER A 206 10.09 -18.24 -2.77
C SER A 206 10.75 -18.88 -1.54
N ASP A 207 12.07 -18.99 -1.53
CA ASP A 207 12.86 -19.55 -0.43
C ASP A 207 12.98 -18.61 0.79
N ILE A 208 12.76 -17.31 0.61
CA ILE A 208 12.79 -16.30 1.67
C ILE A 208 11.46 -16.25 2.43
N ILE A 209 10.33 -16.56 1.78
CA ILE A 209 8.98 -16.43 2.38
C ILE A 209 8.85 -17.12 3.75
N PRO A 210 9.33 -18.37 3.95
CA PRO A 210 9.23 -19.03 5.25
C PRO A 210 10.04 -18.35 6.38
N THR A 211 10.97 -17.47 6.02
CA THR A 211 11.84 -16.74 6.97
C THR A 211 11.31 -15.36 7.34
N LEU A 212 10.25 -14.91 6.70
CA LEU A 212 9.60 -13.64 7.01
C LEU A 212 8.98 -13.67 8.41
N GLN A 213 8.56 -12.50 8.90
CA GLN A 213 7.81 -12.42 10.15
C GLN A 213 6.59 -13.35 10.09
N PRO A 214 6.26 -14.07 11.18
CA PRO A 214 5.12 -14.99 11.23
C PRO A 214 3.81 -14.36 10.74
N GLU A 215 3.58 -13.09 11.08
CA GLU A 215 2.45 -12.28 10.63
C GLU A 215 2.30 -12.28 9.11
N VAL A 216 3.41 -12.22 8.37
CA VAL A 216 3.43 -12.18 6.91
C VAL A 216 3.42 -13.60 6.36
N ALA A 217 4.36 -14.44 6.79
CA ALA A 217 4.56 -15.78 6.24
C ALA A 217 3.34 -16.71 6.44
N GLN A 218 2.58 -16.53 7.52
CA GLN A 218 1.50 -17.45 7.91
C GLN A 218 0.10 -16.91 7.57
N HIS A 219 -0.09 -15.59 7.44
CA HIS A 219 -1.43 -15.00 7.36
C HIS A 219 -1.70 -14.17 6.12
N GLU A 220 -0.66 -13.64 5.45
CA GLU A 220 -0.87 -12.93 4.18
C GLU A 220 -0.90 -13.91 3.00
N PRO A 221 -1.65 -13.61 1.91
CA PRO A 221 -1.73 -14.51 0.78
C PRO A 221 -0.36 -14.74 0.14
N THR A 222 0.09 -15.99 0.04
CA THR A 222 1.36 -16.34 -0.62
C THR A 222 1.41 -15.82 -2.06
N LEU A 223 0.28 -15.84 -2.77
CA LEU A 223 0.14 -15.32 -4.13
C LEU A 223 0.48 -13.82 -4.23
N ALA A 224 0.32 -13.05 -3.15
CA ALA A 224 0.66 -11.62 -3.11
C ALA A 224 2.12 -11.36 -2.71
N LEU A 225 2.88 -12.39 -2.35
CA LEU A 225 4.26 -12.30 -1.86
C LEU A 225 5.26 -12.91 -2.84
N ASP A 226 4.95 -14.10 -3.35
CA ASP A 226 5.86 -14.96 -4.11
C ASP A 226 6.15 -14.45 -5.52
N GLY A 227 7.38 -13.95 -5.71
CA GLY A 227 7.89 -13.48 -7.00
C GLY A 227 8.68 -14.54 -7.76
N GLY A 228 8.61 -15.82 -7.36
CA GLY A 228 9.35 -16.94 -7.96
C GLY A 228 10.76 -17.11 -7.39
N ASP A 229 11.58 -17.94 -8.05
CA ASP A 229 12.88 -18.40 -7.53
C ASP A 229 13.83 -17.24 -7.14
N ASP A 230 13.81 -16.14 -7.88
CA ASP A 230 14.65 -14.95 -7.60
C ASP A 230 13.84 -13.67 -7.36
N GLY A 231 12.52 -13.79 -7.22
CA GLY A 231 11.62 -12.67 -6.94
C GLY A 231 11.33 -11.77 -8.14
N PHE A 232 11.73 -12.14 -9.36
CA PHE A 232 11.54 -11.30 -10.56
C PHE A 232 10.48 -11.80 -11.54
N ASP A 233 9.77 -12.90 -11.31
CA ASP A 233 8.89 -13.49 -12.33
C ASP A 233 7.77 -12.54 -12.77
N CYS A 234 7.05 -11.95 -11.82
CA CYS A 234 6.03 -10.96 -12.10
C CYS A 234 6.63 -9.69 -12.72
N ILE A 235 7.79 -9.24 -12.22
CA ILE A 235 8.47 -8.05 -12.74
C ILE A 235 8.90 -8.24 -14.20
N ARG A 236 9.52 -9.38 -14.54
CA ARG A 236 9.91 -9.73 -15.92
C ARG A 236 8.71 -9.71 -16.84
N TYR A 237 7.60 -10.32 -16.40
CA TYR A 237 6.37 -10.32 -17.17
C TYR A 237 5.87 -8.90 -17.44
N LEU A 238 5.82 -8.04 -16.41
CA LEU A 238 5.39 -6.65 -16.54
C LEU A 238 6.31 -5.82 -17.44
N VAL A 239 7.63 -6.00 -17.34
CA VAL A 239 8.62 -5.35 -18.20
C VAL A 239 8.41 -5.75 -19.66
N GLU A 240 8.17 -7.02 -19.95
CA GLU A 240 7.99 -7.48 -21.33
C GLU A 240 6.67 -6.99 -21.95
N THR A 241 5.60 -6.98 -21.15
CA THR A 241 4.23 -6.86 -21.68
C THR A 241 3.67 -5.44 -21.66
N ALA A 242 4.02 -4.61 -20.65
CA ALA A 242 3.47 -3.27 -20.51
C ALA A 242 3.65 -2.33 -21.73
N PRO A 243 4.73 -2.41 -22.55
CA PRO A 243 4.87 -1.56 -23.72
C PRO A 243 3.75 -1.74 -24.76
N HIS A 244 3.05 -2.89 -24.78
CA HIS A 244 1.91 -3.12 -25.65
C HIS A 244 0.66 -2.32 -25.25
N TYR A 245 0.60 -1.86 -24.00
CA TYR A 245 -0.57 -1.20 -23.41
C TYR A 245 -0.36 0.29 -23.21
N LEU A 246 0.86 0.70 -22.84
CA LEU A 246 1.21 2.11 -22.66
C LEU A 246 1.13 2.87 -23.99
N ARG A 247 0.64 4.10 -23.96
CA ARG A 247 0.82 5.07 -25.05
C ARG A 247 2.29 5.54 -25.11
N PRO A 248 2.78 6.09 -26.23
CA PRO A 248 4.06 6.79 -26.27
C PRO A 248 4.18 7.82 -25.13
N GLY A 249 5.28 7.77 -24.36
CA GLY A 249 5.48 8.60 -23.16
C GLY A 249 4.69 8.16 -21.93
N GLY A 250 3.90 7.07 -22.01
CA GLY A 250 3.18 6.51 -20.88
C GLY A 250 4.12 5.97 -19.81
N VAL A 251 3.70 6.05 -18.55
CA VAL A 251 4.55 5.74 -17.38
C VAL A 251 4.39 4.28 -16.93
N TRP A 252 5.50 3.70 -16.50
CA TRP A 252 5.59 2.40 -15.85
C TRP A 252 6.18 2.59 -14.46
N ILE A 253 5.45 2.18 -13.41
CA ILE A 253 5.90 2.30 -12.02
C ILE A 253 5.66 0.98 -11.30
N VAL A 254 6.70 0.43 -10.68
CA VAL A 254 6.61 -0.82 -9.92
C VAL A 254 7.32 -0.68 -8.58
N GLU A 255 6.67 -1.16 -7.51
CA GLU A 255 7.32 -1.43 -6.22
C GLU A 255 8.10 -2.75 -6.27
N MET A 256 9.24 -2.80 -5.59
CA MET A 256 10.08 -3.99 -5.50
C MET A 256 10.71 -4.17 -4.12
N MET A 257 11.38 -5.31 -3.93
CA MET A 257 12.18 -5.56 -2.74
C MET A 257 13.47 -4.72 -2.78
N ALA A 258 13.87 -4.17 -1.63
CA ALA A 258 15.16 -3.52 -1.47
C ALA A 258 16.31 -4.36 -2.02
N GLY A 259 17.16 -3.74 -2.86
CA GLY A 259 18.26 -4.40 -3.55
C GLY A 259 17.93 -4.96 -4.94
N GLN A 260 16.65 -5.03 -5.33
CA GLN A 260 16.26 -5.46 -6.69
C GLN A 260 16.36 -4.34 -7.74
N GLY A 261 16.47 -3.06 -7.34
CA GLY A 261 16.36 -1.91 -8.24
C GLY A 261 17.26 -1.98 -9.48
N GLU A 262 18.55 -2.26 -9.28
CA GLU A 262 19.53 -2.42 -10.37
C GLU A 262 19.18 -3.60 -11.31
N GLY A 263 18.60 -4.67 -10.77
CA GLY A 263 18.11 -5.80 -11.56
C GLY A 263 16.93 -5.40 -12.45
N VAL A 264 15.94 -4.70 -11.89
CA VAL A 264 14.77 -4.20 -12.63
C VAL A 264 15.21 -3.21 -13.73
N ALA A 265 16.13 -2.29 -13.41
CA ALA A 265 16.65 -1.33 -14.38
C ALA A 265 17.29 -2.03 -15.60
N ARG A 266 18.12 -3.05 -15.36
CA ARG A 266 18.72 -3.85 -16.45
C ARG A 266 17.68 -4.59 -17.29
N LEU A 267 16.60 -5.11 -16.68
CA LEU A 267 15.51 -5.76 -17.43
C LEU A 267 14.82 -4.76 -18.36
N LEU A 268 14.50 -3.55 -17.87
CA LEU A 268 13.89 -2.48 -18.67
C LEU A 268 14.81 -2.02 -19.82
N GLU A 269 16.11 -1.87 -19.56
CA GLU A 269 17.11 -1.52 -20.57
C GLU A 269 17.22 -2.60 -21.66
N ALA A 270 17.28 -3.87 -21.25
CA ALA A 270 17.40 -5.00 -22.17
C ALA A 270 16.15 -5.19 -23.04
N GLN A 271 14.96 -4.92 -22.50
CA GLN A 271 13.70 -4.97 -23.26
C GLN A 271 13.66 -3.87 -24.34
N GLY A 272 14.22 -2.69 -24.06
CA GLY A 272 14.56 -1.68 -25.06
C GLY A 272 13.44 -0.70 -25.44
N SER A 273 12.20 -0.89 -24.99
CA SER A 273 11.08 0.03 -25.25
C SER A 273 10.95 1.16 -24.23
N TYR A 274 11.82 1.19 -23.21
CA TYR A 274 11.75 2.11 -22.09
C TYR A 274 12.86 3.17 -22.10
N SER A 275 12.55 4.36 -21.60
CA SER A 275 13.49 5.45 -21.35
C SER A 275 13.25 6.08 -19.98
N GLY A 276 14.18 6.93 -19.53
CA GLY A 276 14.03 7.67 -18.27
C GLY A 276 13.95 6.77 -17.03
N ILE A 277 14.60 5.61 -17.07
CA ILE A 277 14.61 4.63 -15.98
C ILE A 277 15.25 5.25 -14.74
N LYS A 278 14.56 5.22 -13.61
CA LYS A 278 15.07 5.69 -12.33
C LYS A 278 14.68 4.73 -11.21
N ILE A 279 15.65 4.43 -10.36
CA ILE A 279 15.45 3.75 -9.08
C ILE A 279 15.19 4.83 -8.03
N ILE A 280 14.11 4.66 -7.26
CA ILE A 280 13.68 5.64 -6.27
C ILE A 280 13.63 4.95 -4.90
N PRO A 281 14.35 5.48 -3.90
CA PRO A 281 14.29 4.93 -2.55
C PRO A 281 13.01 5.34 -1.82
N ASP A 282 12.62 4.53 -0.83
CA ASP A 282 11.64 4.92 0.17
C ASP A 282 12.19 5.99 1.14
N LEU A 283 11.35 6.41 2.09
CA LEU A 283 11.74 7.43 3.09
C LEU A 283 12.83 6.96 4.06
N ALA A 284 13.09 5.65 4.15
CA ALA A 284 14.18 5.08 4.92
C ALA A 284 15.49 4.98 4.11
N GLY A 285 15.47 5.32 2.83
CA GLY A 285 16.63 5.34 1.95
C GLY A 285 16.93 4.02 1.26
N PHE A 286 16.02 3.03 1.34
CA PHE A 286 16.17 1.78 0.62
C PHE A 286 15.49 1.87 -0.74
N ASP A 287 16.14 1.36 -1.79
CA ASP A 287 15.52 1.19 -3.10
C ASP A 287 14.14 0.54 -2.95
N ARG A 288 13.09 1.20 -3.45
CA ARG A 288 11.72 0.70 -3.33
C ARG A 288 10.93 0.71 -4.62
N PHE A 289 11.14 1.70 -5.47
CA PHE A 289 10.39 1.86 -6.72
C PHE A 289 11.32 1.95 -7.91
N VAL A 290 10.85 1.46 -9.06
CA VAL A 290 11.44 1.79 -10.35
C VAL A 290 10.37 2.45 -11.20
N ILE A 291 10.73 3.60 -11.79
CA ILE A 291 9.92 4.32 -12.76
C ILE A 291 10.62 4.31 -14.11
N ALA A 292 9.84 4.15 -15.17
CA ALA A 292 10.29 4.28 -16.55
C ALA A 292 9.16 4.82 -17.43
N TYR A 293 9.50 5.22 -18.65
CA TYR A 293 8.54 5.74 -19.63
C TYR A 293 8.65 4.93 -20.92
N LYS A 294 7.51 4.66 -21.58
CA LYS A 294 7.53 4.08 -22.91
C LYS A 294 8.12 5.09 -23.90
N LYS A 295 9.13 4.68 -24.66
CA LYS A 295 9.75 5.51 -25.70
C LYS A 295 8.72 6.03 -26.70
N ASN A 296 8.96 7.23 -27.21
CA ASN A 296 8.20 7.74 -28.34
C ASN A 296 8.60 6.96 -29.60
N SER A 297 7.61 6.53 -30.38
CA SER A 297 7.80 5.76 -31.60
C SER A 297 8.42 6.56 -32.76
N ASP A 298 8.71 7.85 -32.56
CA ASP A 298 9.29 8.72 -33.59
C ASP A 298 10.65 9.31 -33.13
N PRO A 299 11.78 8.82 -33.66
CA PRO A 299 13.11 9.36 -33.34
C PRO A 299 13.36 10.77 -33.91
N SER A 300 12.46 11.31 -34.75
CA SER A 300 12.63 12.64 -35.36
C SER A 300 12.28 13.81 -34.43
N VAL A 301 11.75 13.55 -33.23
CA VAL A 301 11.38 14.58 -32.23
C VAL A 301 12.43 14.72 -31.11
N GLU A 302 13.53 13.96 -31.14
CA GLU A 302 14.59 14.03 -30.11
C GLU A 302 15.35 15.37 -30.05
N THR A 303 15.17 16.27 -31.02
CA THR A 303 15.97 17.52 -31.11
C THR A 303 15.44 18.76 -30.39
N VAL A 304 14.33 18.71 -29.63
CA VAL A 304 13.80 19.94 -28.97
C VAL A 304 13.80 19.90 -27.43
N ALA A 305 14.02 18.75 -26.79
CA ALA A 305 13.89 18.64 -25.32
C ALA A 305 15.21 18.64 -24.52
N THR A 306 16.38 18.82 -25.13
CA THR A 306 17.69 18.81 -24.42
C THR A 306 18.27 20.19 -24.12
N GLN A 307 17.44 21.18 -23.78
CA GLN A 307 17.92 22.43 -23.16
C GLN A 307 17.00 22.96 -22.06
N THR A 308 16.78 22.15 -21.02
CA THR A 308 16.50 22.70 -19.69
C THR A 308 17.13 21.79 -18.65
N LYS A 309 18.26 22.23 -18.08
CA LYS A 309 18.77 21.66 -16.83
C LYS A 309 17.67 21.73 -15.78
N PRO A 310 17.31 20.65 -15.08
CA PRO A 310 16.61 20.81 -13.82
C PRO A 310 17.64 21.36 -12.82
N ALA A 311 17.36 22.55 -12.30
CA ALA A 311 18.04 23.00 -11.09
C ALA A 311 17.76 21.96 -10.00
N CYS A 312 18.81 21.45 -9.36
CA CYS A 312 18.70 20.71 -8.11
C CYS A 312 17.97 21.60 -7.09
N ALA A 313 16.67 21.41 -6.94
CA ALA A 313 15.90 21.90 -5.82
C ALA A 313 15.50 20.68 -5.00
N GLY A 314 16.04 20.60 -3.80
CA GLY A 314 15.87 19.47 -2.90
C GLY A 314 14.40 19.10 -2.72
N PHE A 315 14.18 17.79 -2.74
CA PHE A 315 12.96 17.13 -2.33
C PHE A 315 12.47 17.75 -1.01
N LYS A 316 11.37 18.50 -1.06
CA LYS A 316 10.60 18.88 0.13
C LYS A 316 9.21 18.27 -0.03
N PRO A 317 8.83 17.28 0.79
CA PRO A 317 7.47 16.76 0.75
C PRO A 317 6.50 17.91 1.05
N LEU A 318 5.44 18.00 0.25
CA LEU A 318 4.32 18.91 0.45
C LEU A 318 3.54 18.50 1.71
N ILE A 319 4.08 18.84 2.88
CA ILE A 319 3.32 18.88 4.13
C ILE A 319 2.82 20.31 4.28
N ASN A 320 1.56 20.57 3.93
CA ASN A 320 0.80 21.68 4.49
C ASN A 320 -0.71 21.47 4.30
N SER A 321 -1.34 20.85 5.30
CA SER A 321 -2.63 21.29 5.81
C SER A 321 -2.46 21.57 7.32
N PRO A 322 -3.17 22.55 7.90
CA PRO A 322 -2.67 23.32 9.04
C PRO A 322 -2.72 22.54 10.35
N ARG A 323 -1.55 22.09 10.84
CA ARG A 323 -1.40 21.66 12.24
C ARG A 323 -1.44 22.88 13.15
N ARG A 324 -2.48 22.99 13.97
CA ARG A 324 -2.51 23.88 15.13
C ARG A 324 -1.32 23.54 16.02
N ARG A 325 -0.39 24.49 16.13
CA ARG A 325 0.65 24.50 17.15
C ARG A 325 0.00 24.69 18.51
N THR A 326 0.26 23.78 19.44
CA THR A 326 0.34 24.13 20.86
C THR A 326 1.63 23.55 21.41
N SER A 327 2.42 24.47 21.94
CA SER A 327 3.74 24.34 22.54
C SER A 327 3.76 23.41 23.75
N LEU A 328 4.88 22.71 23.88
CA LEU A 328 5.32 21.97 25.06
C LEU A 328 5.34 22.84 26.32
N VAL A 329 4.63 22.40 27.35
CA VAL A 329 5.12 22.16 28.72
C VAL A 329 4.45 20.88 29.20
#